data_AF-A0A9D9J2Z9-F1
#
_entry.id   AF-A0A9D9J2Z9-F1
#
_cell.length_a   1.000
_cell.length_b   1.000
_cell.length_c   1.000
_cell.angle_alpha   90.00
_cell.angle_beta   90.00
_cell.angle_gamma   90.00
#
_symmetry.space_group_name_H-M   'P 1'
#
loop_
_entity.id
_entity.type
_entity.pdbx_description
1 polymer ?
#
loop_
_entity_poly.entity_id
_entity_poly.type
_entity_poly.pdbx_seq_one_letter_code
_entity_poly.pdbx_strand_id
1 'polypeptide(L)' 'MRRKKNIPAGIDPEYFRKQKAALVRRHRQVIYLNDNEISAIEQYCGKFGVHARSALYRQAIMEKILSGLRDNPPTLF' A
#
# COMPACT_ATOMS: atom_id res chain seq x y z
N MET A 1 13.49 3.71 -23.16
CA MET A 1 12.18 3.59 -23.84
C MET A 1 11.07 4.12 -22.93
N ARG A 2 10.37 5.19 -23.28
CA ARG A 2 9.24 5.74 -22.50
C ARG A 2 7.99 4.91 -22.79
N ARG A 3 7.50 4.13 -21.81
CA ARG A 3 6.20 3.43 -21.93
C ARG A 3 5.07 4.46 -22.08
N LYS A 4 4.38 4.48 -23.22
CA LYS A 4 3.15 5.27 -23.41
C LYS A 4 2.09 4.77 -22.42
N LYS A 5 1.52 5.69 -21.63
CA LYS A 5 0.48 5.38 -20.65
C LYS A 5 -0.84 5.22 -21.39
N ASN A 6 -1.38 4.01 -21.43
CA ASN A 6 -2.74 3.75 -21.90
C ASN A 6 -3.72 4.45 -20.95
N ILE A 7 -4.41 5.46 -21.45
CA ILE A 7 -5.55 6.08 -20.78
C ILE A 7 -6.78 5.29 -21.27
N PRO A 8 -7.59 4.71 -20.37
CA PRO A 8 -8.82 4.02 -20.78
C PRO A 8 -9.74 4.97 -21.55
N ALA A 9 -10.26 4.51 -22.69
CA ALA A 9 -11.11 5.31 -23.56
C ALA A 9 -12.39 5.76 -22.83
N GLY A 10 -12.74 7.05 -22.95
CA GLY A 10 -13.99 7.61 -22.40
C GLY A 10 -13.89 8.30 -21.04
N ILE A 11 -12.71 8.36 -20.40
CA ILE A 11 -12.51 9.08 -19.14
C ILE A 11 -11.76 10.40 -19.39
N ASP A 12 -12.24 11.49 -18.79
CA ASP A 12 -11.57 12.79 -18.84
C ASP A 12 -10.11 12.67 -18.36
N PRO A 13 -9.12 13.07 -19.20
CA PRO A 13 -7.72 13.06 -18.83
C PRO A 13 -7.39 13.81 -17.53
N GLU A 14 -8.10 14.90 -17.21
CA GLU A 14 -7.90 15.67 -15.97
C GLU A 14 -8.37 14.89 -14.74
N TYR A 15 -9.54 14.25 -14.81
CA TYR A 15 -10.04 13.37 -13.75
C TYR A 15 -9.05 12.24 -13.43
N PHE A 16 -8.47 11.61 -14.45
CA PHE A 16 -7.48 10.54 -14.25
C PHE A 16 -6.18 11.05 -13.63
N ARG A 17 -5.74 12.27 -13.98
CA ARG A 17 -4.57 12.93 -13.35
C ARG A 17 -4.82 13.19 -11.87
N LYS A 18 -6.00 13.72 -11.51
CA LYS A 18 -6.39 13.99 -10.12
C LYS A 18 -6.42 12.72 -9.27
N GLN A 19 -7.04 11.64 -9.78
CA GLN A 19 -7.04 10.35 -9.07
C GLN A 19 -5.62 9.82 -8.83
N LYS A 20 -4.77 9.84 -9.86
CA LYS A 20 -3.38 9.42 -9.71
C LYS A 20 -2.61 10.28 -8.72
N ALA A 21 -2.85 11.59 -8.71
CA ALA A 21 -2.25 12.51 -7.76
C ALA A 21 -2.68 12.22 -6.31
N ALA A 22 -3.93 11.81 -6.10
CA ALA A 22 -4.45 11.43 -4.78
C ALA A 22 -3.85 10.11 -4.25
N LEU A 23 -3.49 9.18 -5.13
CA LEU A 23 -2.85 7.91 -4.76
C LEU A 23 -1.34 8.02 -4.45
N VAL A 24 -0.75 9.21 -4.63
CA VAL A 24 0.67 9.43 -4.32
C VAL A 24 0.89 9.34 -2.81
N ARG A 25 1.81 8.47 -2.41
CA ARG A 25 2.20 8.27 -1.02
C ARG A 25 3.18 9.38 -0.62
N ARG A 26 2.68 10.40 0.09
CA ARG A 26 3.47 11.58 0.49
C ARG A 26 4.02 11.50 1.92
N HIS A 27 3.39 10.72 2.78
CA HIS A 27 3.72 10.66 4.20
C HIS A 27 4.69 9.51 4.46
N ARG A 28 5.95 9.84 4.78
CA ARG A 28 6.95 8.85 5.17
C ARG A 28 6.58 8.25 6.54
N GLN A 29 6.64 6.93 6.63
CA GLN A 29 6.50 6.18 7.88
C GLN A 29 7.76 5.33 8.06
N VAL A 30 8.28 5.28 9.29
CA VAL A 30 9.48 4.51 9.64
C VAL A 30 9.09 3.54 10.76
N ILE A 31 9.48 2.28 10.61
CA ILE A 31 9.33 1.25 11.63
C ILE A 31 10.70 0.70 11.97
N TYR A 32 10.91 0.43 13.26
CA TYR A 32 12.09 -0.29 13.74
C TYR A 32 11.68 -1.72 14.01
N LEU A 33 12.52 -2.65 13.58
CA LEU A 33 12.32 -4.08 13.73
C LEU A 33 13.61 -4.65 14.33
N ASN A 34 13.47 -5.66 15.18
CA ASN A 34 14.61 -6.40 15.70
C ASN A 34 15.09 -7.47 14.69
N ASP A 35 16.21 -8.11 15.02
CA ASP A 35 16.86 -9.09 14.13
C ASP A 35 15.96 -10.29 13.82
N ASN A 36 15.18 -10.76 14.81
CA ASN A 36 14.27 -11.89 14.63
C ASN A 36 13.11 -11.52 13.70
N GLU A 37 12.55 -10.32 13.85
CA GLU A 37 11.47 -9.82 13.00
C GLU A 37 11.93 -9.66 11.54
N ILE A 38 13.13 -9.10 11.33
CA ILE A 38 13.71 -9.00 9.99
C ILE A 38 13.94 -10.38 9.39
N SER A 39 14.53 -11.31 10.13
CA SER A 39 14.76 -12.69 9.67
C SER A 39 13.46 -13.38 9.24
N ALA A 40 12.39 -13.23 10.04
CA ALA A 40 11.08 -13.80 9.71
C ALA A 40 10.49 -13.18 8.42
N ILE A 41 10.60 -11.86 8.25
CA ILE A 41 10.14 -11.16 7.04
C ILE A 41 10.92 -11.64 5.81
N GLU A 42 12.23 -11.84 5.94
CA GLU A 42 13.08 -12.28 4.84
C GLU A 42 12.74 -13.70 4.39
N GLN A 43 12.54 -14.61 5.34
CA GLN A 43 12.08 -15.97 5.05
C GLN A 43 10.71 -15.97 4.36
N TYR A 44 9.78 -15.15 4.84
CA TYR A 44 8.47 -15.00 4.21
C TYR A 44 8.61 -14.47 2.76
N CYS A 45 9.38 -13.40 2.57
CA CYS A 45 9.55 -12.81 1.23
C CYS A 45 10.21 -13.79 0.25
N GLY A 46 11.21 -14.56 0.72
CA GLY A 46 11.88 -15.59 -0.08
C GLY A 46 10.93 -16.72 -0.46
N LYS A 47 10.11 -17.20 0.48
CA LYS A 47 9.17 -18.30 0.25
C LYS A 47 8.05 -17.94 -0.73
N PHE A 48 7.53 -16.72 -0.65
CA PHE A 48 6.35 -16.29 -1.42
C PHE A 48 6.66 -15.36 -2.60
N GLY A 49 7.94 -15.12 -2.90
CA GLY A 49 8.35 -14.29 -4.04
C GLY A 49 7.95 -12.81 -3.90
N VAL A 50 7.92 -12.30 -2.67
CA VAL A 50 7.53 -10.90 -2.42
C VAL A 50 8.71 -9.97 -2.71
N HIS A 51 8.65 -9.28 -3.84
CA HIS A 51 9.72 -8.38 -4.28
C HIS A 51 9.75 -7.01 -3.59
N ALA A 52 8.66 -6.60 -2.94
CA ALA A 52 8.53 -5.26 -2.36
C ALA A 52 8.04 -5.32 -0.90
N ARG A 53 8.98 -5.28 0.06
CA ARG A 53 8.67 -5.25 1.51
C ARG A 53 7.71 -4.13 1.89
N SER A 54 7.85 -2.95 1.26
CA SER A 54 6.96 -1.81 1.51
C SER A 54 5.52 -2.05 1.07
N ALA A 55 5.27 -2.93 0.09
CA ALA A 55 3.93 -3.35 -0.29
C ALA A 55 3.34 -4.29 0.75
N LEU A 56 4.14 -5.28 1.19
CA LEU A 56 3.77 -6.22 2.25
C LEU A 56 3.37 -5.50 3.54
N TYR A 57 4.23 -4.62 4.06
CA TYR A 57 3.96 -3.90 5.31
C TYR A 57 2.68 -3.09 5.22
N ARG A 58 2.48 -2.38 4.10
CA ARG A 58 1.29 -1.56 3.91
C ARG A 58 0.03 -2.40 3.85
N GLN A 59 0.07 -3.54 3.15
CA GLN A 59 -1.08 -4.44 3.07
C GLN A 59 -1.44 -4.94 4.46
N ALA A 60 -0.48 -5.49 5.21
CA ALA A 60 -0.72 -6.03 6.55
C ALA A 60 -1.27 -4.96 7.50
N ILE A 61 -0.71 -3.75 7.48
CA ILE A 61 -1.17 -2.63 8.30
C ILE A 61 -2.60 -2.22 7.92
N MET A 62 -2.86 -1.99 6.63
CA MET A 62 -4.17 -1.52 6.17
C MET A 62 -5.25 -2.57 6.35
N GLU A 63 -4.94 -3.85 6.15
CA GLU A 63 -5.86 -4.95 6.40
C GLU A 63 -6.28 -4.97 7.87
N LYS A 64 -5.34 -4.82 8.80
CA LYS A 64 -5.64 -4.76 10.23
C LYS A 64 -6.48 -3.53 10.60
N ILE A 65 -6.11 -2.35 10.10
CA ILE A 65 -6.84 -1.09 10.37
C ILE A 65 -8.27 -1.16 9.84
N LEU A 66 -8.45 -1.54 8.57
CA LEU A 66 -9.77 -1.58 7.93
C LEU A 66 -10.67 -2.64 8.55
N SER A 67 -10.11 -3.78 8.98
CA SER A 67 -10.87 -4.80 9.71
C SER A 67 -11.32 -4.27 11.07
N GLY A 68 -10.41 -3.62 11.82
CA GLY A 68 -10.75 -3.01 13.11
C GLY A 68 -11.83 -1.92 13.00
N LEU A 69 -11.77 -1.08 11.97
CA LEU A 69 -12.79 -0.05 11.70
C LEU A 69 -14.12 -0.64 11.23
N ARG A 70 -14.11 -1.81 10.59
CA ARG A 70 -15.34 -2.50 10.21
C ARG A 70 -16.03 -3.09 11.44
N ASP A 71 -15.26 -3.73 12.30
CA ASP A 71 -15.76 -4.38 13.50
C ASP A 71 -16.17 -3.37 14.58
N ASN A 72 -15.51 -2.21 14.59
CA ASN A 72 -15.79 -1.09 15.49
C ASN A 72 -15.93 0.18 14.64
N PRO A 73 -17.09 0.41 14.01
CA PRO A 73 -17.31 1.63 13.27
C PRO A 73 -17.08 2.82 14.21
N PRO A 74 -16.40 3.88 13.74
CA PRO A 74 -16.19 5.06 14.57
C PRO A 74 -17.56 5.55 15.05
N THR A 75 -17.75 5.63 16.36
CA THR A 75 -18.93 6.27 16.91
C THR A 75 -18.90 7.71 16.42
N LEU A 76 -20.01 8.18 15.87
CA LEU A 76 -20.20 9.62 15.76
C LEU A 76 -20.03 10.15 17.19
N PHE A 77 -19.03 11.02 17.39
CA PHE A 77 -18.66 11.68 18.65
C PHE A 77 -17.67 10.89 19.53
#